data_AF-A0A318S233-F1
#
_entry.id   AF-A0A318S233-F1
#
_cell.length_a   1.000
_cell.length_b   1.000
_cell.length_c   1.000
_cell.angle_alpha   90.00
_cell.angle_beta   90.00
_cell.angle_gamma   90.00
#
_symmetry.space_group_name_H-M   'P 1'
#
loop_
_entity.id
_entity.type
_entity.pdbx_description
1 polymer ?
#
loop_
_entity_poly.entity_id
_entity_poly.type
_entity_poly.pdbx_seq_one_letter_code
_entity_poly.pdbx_strand_id
1 'polypeptide(L)' 'MAVVSMGHGRLSREPGILRIDLPGGAGEDTLEHIDWDAWFSKFDESSLAFLYQQEKSDGEDSTLFKLVSR' A
#
# COMPACT_ATOMS: atom_id res chain seq x y z
N MET A 1 5.32 -9.08 1.96
CA MET A 1 6.14 -7.86 1.81
C MET A 1 5.25 -6.84 1.14
N ALA A 2 4.98 -5.69 1.78
CA ALA A 2 4.20 -4.62 1.17
C ALA A 2 5.20 -3.55 0.73
N VAL A 3 5.31 -3.32 -0.58
CA VAL A 3 6.27 -2.33 -1.11
C VAL A 3 5.56 -1.00 -1.34
N VAL A 4 6.05 0.07 -0.72
CA VAL A 4 5.53 1.44 -0.85
C VAL A 4 6.57 2.31 -1.54
N SER A 5 6.20 2.92 -2.66
CA SER A 5 7.03 3.94 -3.32
C SER A 5 6.60 5.33 -2.88
N MET A 6 7.55 6.15 -2.41
CA MET A 6 7.33 7.57 -2.18
C MET A 6 7.64 8.37 -3.44
N GLY A 7 6.60 8.91 -4.10
CA GLY A 7 6.76 9.90 -5.18
C GLY A 7 6.75 11.34 -4.65
N HIS A 8 7.84 12.10 -4.82
CA HIS A 8 7.86 13.53 -4.50
C HIS A 8 7.11 14.33 -5.59
N GLY A 9 5.89 14.77 -5.28
CA GLY A 9 5.13 15.72 -6.09
C GLY A 9 5.71 17.14 -5.97
N ARG A 10 5.95 17.82 -7.09
CA ARG A 10 6.70 19.08 -7.17
C ARG A 10 6.01 20.32 -6.54
N LEU A 11 4.86 20.18 -5.87
CA LEU A 11 4.10 21.33 -5.36
C LEU A 11 3.41 21.15 -3.99
N SER A 12 3.51 20.00 -3.34
CA SER A 12 3.01 19.83 -1.97
C SER A 12 4.00 19.06 -1.14
N ARG A 13 4.28 19.55 0.06
CA ARG A 13 5.09 18.87 1.09
C ARG A 13 4.31 17.72 1.75
N GLU A 14 3.33 17.18 1.03
CA GLU A 14 2.37 16.16 1.44
C GLU A 14 2.84 14.80 0.89
N PRO A 15 2.73 13.73 1.69
CA PRO A 15 3.38 12.46 1.39
C PRO A 15 2.84 11.85 0.09
N GLY A 16 3.79 11.30 -0.67
CA GLY A 16 3.58 10.68 -1.97
C GLY A 16 2.62 9.49 -1.96
N ILE A 17 2.20 9.13 -3.17
CA ILE A 17 1.24 8.05 -3.46
C ILE A 17 1.62 6.76 -2.72
N LEU A 18 0.79 6.28 -1.80
CA LEU A 18 0.95 4.95 -1.22
C LEU A 18 0.70 3.89 -2.32
N ARG A 19 1.76 3.21 -2.75
CA ARG A 19 1.67 2.02 -3.61
C ARG A 19 1.80 0.77 -2.77
N ILE A 20 1.15 -0.32 -3.16
CA ILE A 20 1.28 -1.60 -2.49
C ILE A 20 1.54 -2.62 -3.59
N ASP A 21 2.74 -3.16 -3.59
CA ASP A 21 3.09 -4.29 -4.46
C ASP A 21 2.68 -5.60 -3.78
N LEU A 22 1.94 -6.42 -4.51
CA LEU A 22 1.53 -7.75 -4.09
C LEU A 22 2.44 -8.79 -4.78
N PRO A 23 2.68 -9.97 -4.18
CA PRO A 23 3.44 -11.03 -4.83
C PRO A 23 2.91 -11.35 -6.24
N GLY A 24 3.80 -11.37 -7.24
CA GLY A 24 3.43 -11.51 -8.66
C GLY A 24 3.02 -10.21 -9.36
N GLY A 25 3.19 -9.06 -8.69
CA GLY A 25 3.00 -7.73 -9.24
C GLY A 25 4.14 -7.28 -10.16
N ALA A 26 3.90 -6.19 -10.90
CA ALA A 26 4.86 -5.64 -11.87
C ALA A 26 5.92 -4.71 -11.24
N GLY A 27 5.94 -4.56 -9.92
CA GLY A 27 6.66 -3.49 -9.22
C GLY A 27 8.01 -3.87 -8.61
N GLU A 28 8.39 -5.15 -8.58
CA GLU A 28 9.52 -5.64 -7.77
C GLU A 28 10.85 -4.91 -8.06
N ASP A 29 11.10 -4.51 -9.32
CA ASP A 29 12.33 -3.82 -9.73
C ASP A 29 12.29 -2.28 -9.65
N THR A 30 11.12 -1.69 -9.40
CA THR A 30 10.92 -0.22 -9.50
C THR A 30 10.51 0.45 -8.19
N LEU A 31 10.35 -0.34 -7.13
CA LEU A 31 9.83 0.12 -5.84
C LEU A 31 10.88 -0.08 -4.75
N GLU A 32 10.97 0.90 -3.85
CA GLU A 32 11.85 0.82 -2.69
C GLU A 32 11.12 0.11 -1.54
N HIS A 33 11.81 -0.81 -0.87
CA HIS A 33 11.26 -1.51 0.28
C HIS A 33 11.44 -0.64 1.53
N ILE A 34 10.38 -0.52 2.32
CA ILE A 34 10.41 0.15 3.62
C ILE A 34 10.03 -0.81 4.73
N ASP A 35 10.47 -0.52 5.94
CA ASP A 35 10.12 -1.30 7.13
C ASP A 35 8.64 -1.15 7.50
N TRP A 36 8.10 -2.17 8.19
CA TRP A 36 6.71 -2.20 8.64
C TRP A 36 6.34 -1.00 9.51
N ASP A 37 7.20 -0.57 10.43
CA ASP A 37 6.94 0.60 11.28
C ASP A 37 6.76 1.89 10.47
N ALA A 38 7.61 2.09 9.45
CA ALA A 38 7.51 3.23 8.55
C ALA A 38 6.23 3.16 7.70
N TRP A 39 5.85 1.96 7.28
CA TRP A 39 4.62 1.70 6.56
C TRP A 39 3.38 2.05 7.39
N PHE A 40 3.24 1.50 8.60
CA PHE A 40 2.10 1.75 9.49
C PHE A 40 2.00 3.22 9.89
N SER A 41 3.13 3.88 10.16
CA SER A 41 3.17 5.31 10.49
C SER A 41 2.51 6.16 9.40
N LYS A 42 2.66 5.80 8.13
CA LYS A 42 2.02 6.54 7.01
C LYS A 42 0.50 6.39 6.98
N PHE A 43 -0.01 5.22 7.33
CA PHE A 43 -1.45 5.00 7.48
C PHE A 43 -2.02 5.84 8.62
N ASP A 44 -1.32 5.86 9.76
CA ASP A 44 -1.75 6.63 10.92
C ASP A 44 -1.70 8.14 10.68
N GLU A 45 -0.60 8.66 10.09
CA GLU A 45 -0.48 10.05 9.66
C GLU A 45 -1.60 10.49 8.70
N SER A 46 -2.04 9.56 7.83
CA SER A 46 -3.06 9.82 6.81
C SER A 46 -4.49 9.47 7.27
N SER A 47 -4.66 8.99 8.52
CA SER A 47 -5.93 8.47 9.04
C SER A 47 -6.58 7.41 8.14
N LEU A 48 -5.77 6.48 7.62
CA LEU A 48 -6.21 5.42 6.71
C LEU A 48 -6.25 4.05 7.40
N ALA A 49 -7.15 3.19 6.93
CA ALA A 49 -7.17 1.76 7.21
C ALA A 49 -7.07 0.96 5.90
N PHE A 50 -6.39 -0.19 5.99
CA PHE A 50 -6.28 -1.16 4.91
C PHE A 50 -7.38 -2.23 5.07
N LEU A 51 -8.40 -2.17 4.23
CA LEU A 51 -9.44 -3.20 4.16
C LEU A 51 -9.08 -4.18 3.05
N TYR A 52 -9.00 -5.47 3.36
CA TYR A 52 -8.74 -6.51 2.37
C TYR A 52 -9.77 -7.63 2.44
N GLN A 53 -9.97 -8.28 1.30
CA GLN A 53 -10.71 -9.54 1.22
C GLN A 53 -9.70 -10.67 1.19
N GLN A 54 -9.89 -11.69 2.03
CA GLN A 54 -9.02 -12.86 2.03
C GLN A 54 -9.35 -13.84 0.90
N GLU A 55 -10.63 -14.14 0.72
CA GLU A 55 -11.10 -15.20 -0.18
C GLU A 55 -12.13 -14.65 -1.18
N LYS A 56 -12.04 -15.10 -2.44
CA LYS A 56 -13.05 -14.88 -3.49
C LYS A 56 -14.24 -15.83 -3.29
N SER A 57 -15.35 -15.59 -3.99
CA SER A 57 -16.54 -16.45 -3.90
C SER A 57 -16.31 -17.90 -4.34
N ASP A 58 -15.21 -18.19 -5.04
CA ASP A 58 -14.81 -19.51 -5.54
C ASP A 58 -13.84 -20.25 -4.58
N GLY A 59 -13.47 -19.65 -3.45
CA GLY A 59 -12.54 -20.24 -2.47
C GLY A 59 -11.06 -19.96 -2.74
N GLU A 60 -10.72 -19.24 -3.80
CA GLU A 60 -9.33 -18.84 -4.08
C GLU A 60 -8.95 -17.55 -3.34
N ASP A 61 -7.65 -17.35 -3.10
CA ASP A 61 -7.12 -16.11 -2.51
C ASP A 61 -7.51 -14.87 -3.33
N SER A 62 -7.82 -13.78 -2.63
CA SER A 62 -8.22 -12.51 -3.24
C SER A 62 -7.08 -11.49 -3.19
N THR A 63 -6.93 -10.73 -4.29
CA THR A 63 -6.03 -9.57 -4.37
C THR A 63 -6.78 -8.25 -4.14
N LEU A 64 -8.07 -8.31 -3.79
CA LEU A 64 -8.90 -7.14 -3.59
C LEU A 64 -8.61 -6.48 -2.24
N PHE A 65 -8.23 -5.19 -2.31
CA PHE A 65 -8.10 -4.33 -1.14
C PHE A 65 -8.62 -2.91 -1.43
N LYS A 66 -8.90 -2.17 -0.36
CA LYS A 66 -9.28 -0.77 -0.37
C LYS A 66 -8.56 -0.03 0.75
N LEU A 67 -8.18 1.22 0.47
CA LEU A 67 -7.78 2.18 1.49
C LEU A 67 -9.01 2.99 1.86
N VAL A 68 -9.39 2.98 3.13
CA VAL A 68 -10.56 3.71 3.65
C VAL A 68 -10.10 4.71 4.70
N SER A 69 -10.82 5.83 4.82
CA SER A 69 -10.65 6.71 5.98
C SER A 69 -11.03 5.94 7.25
N ARG A 70 -10.25 6.14 8.30
CA ARG A 70 -10.67 5.83 9.67
C ARG A 70 -11.72 6.82 10.14
#